data_AF-A0A917UDE3-F1
#
_entry.id   AF-A0A917UDE3-F1
#
_cell.length_a   1.000
_cell.length_b   1.000
_cell.length_c   1.000
_cell.angle_alpha   90.00
_cell.angle_beta   90.00
_cell.angle_gamma   90.00
#
_symmetry.space_group_name_H-M   'P 1'
#
loop_
_entity.id
_entity.type
_entity.pdbx_description
1 polymer ?
#
loop_
_entity_poly.entity_id
_entity_poly.type
_entity_poly.pdbx_seq_one_letter_code
_entity_poly.pdbx_strand_id
1 'polypeptide(L)'
;MQFDDVKAADHHILVGGRPAFTHFAGGKVEVAFEDPPEGARAVLFEGSDKLVGTIPVATVLAESAIDQVTILGGALVVPEMLIDTRDFVRPIWREGKLTLVTQFARNGVLVPFEPPSQTPCCHDH
;
A
#
# COMPACT_ATOMS: atom_id res chain seq x y z
N MET A 1 18.90 7.67 16.61
CA MET A 1 18.15 7.95 17.85
C MET A 1 17.31 6.71 18.11
N GLN A 2 17.48 6.07 19.26
CA GLN A 2 16.89 4.76 19.55
C GLN A 2 15.46 4.96 20.06
N PHE A 3 14.49 4.26 19.45
CA PHE A 3 13.07 4.34 19.79
C PHE A 3 12.72 3.29 20.83
N ASP A 4 13.12 3.53 22.08
CA ASP A 4 12.79 2.66 23.21
C ASP A 4 11.36 2.95 23.71
N ASP A 5 10.33 2.63 22.89
CA ASP A 5 9.01 2.12 23.35
C ASP A 5 8.06 1.74 22.18
N VAL A 6 8.60 1.28 21.04
CA VAL A 6 7.75 0.69 19.98
C VAL A 6 7.32 -0.70 20.44
N LYS A 7 6.25 -0.79 21.23
CA LYS A 7 5.61 -2.08 21.50
C LYS A 7 5.00 -2.60 20.20
N ALA A 8 5.73 -3.54 19.61
CA ALA A 8 5.32 -4.33 18.46
C ALA A 8 4.14 -5.24 18.81
N ALA A 9 2.96 -4.66 19.00
CA ALA A 9 1.70 -5.36 19.03
C ALA A 9 0.76 -4.66 18.03
N ASP A 10 0.43 -5.39 16.96
CA ASP A 10 -0.64 -5.12 16.00
C ASP A 10 -0.56 -3.82 15.19
N HIS A 11 0.41 -3.79 14.26
CA HIS A 11 0.56 -3.01 13.01
C HIS A 11 0.05 -1.55 12.85
N HIS A 12 -0.53 -0.93 13.87
CA HIS A 12 -0.83 0.48 13.94
C HIS A 12 0.22 1.09 14.85
N ILE A 13 1.02 2.03 14.35
CA ILE A 13 1.98 2.74 15.21
C ILE A 13 1.14 3.58 16.18
N LEU A 14 0.82 3.04 17.35
CA LEU A 14 0.09 3.77 18.38
C LEU A 14 1.08 4.66 19.12
N VAL A 15 0.99 5.97 18.94
CA VAL A 15 1.72 6.95 19.76
C VAL A 15 0.72 7.59 20.72
N GLY A 16 0.90 7.37 22.02
CA GLY A 16 -0.01 7.89 23.05
C GLY A 16 -1.44 7.32 22.98
N GLY A 17 -1.63 6.12 22.41
CA GLY A 17 -2.93 5.46 22.29
C GLY A 17 -3.80 5.93 21.11
N ARG A 18 -3.24 6.72 20.18
CA ARG A 18 -3.89 7.13 18.93
C ARG A 18 -3.17 6.48 17.74
N PRO A 19 -3.88 6.04 16.68
CA PRO A 19 -3.24 5.62 15.45
C PRO A 19 -2.41 6.78 14.93
N ALA A 20 -1.12 6.50 14.73
CA ALA A 20 -0.18 7.44 14.18
C ALA A 20 0.43 6.86 12.91
N PHE A 21 0.73 7.73 11.96
CA PHE A 21 1.37 7.38 10.71
C PHE A 21 2.60 8.24 10.53
N THR A 22 3.66 7.65 10.00
CA THR A 22 4.86 8.39 9.62
C THR A 22 4.80 8.80 8.16
N HIS A 23 4.98 10.08 7.86
CA HIS A 23 5.10 10.59 6.49
C HIS A 23 6.35 11.42 6.32
N PHE A 24 6.80 11.60 5.07
CA PHE A 24 7.93 12.45 4.75
C PHE A 24 7.44 13.84 4.35
N ALA A 25 7.88 14.88 5.07
CA ALA A 25 7.62 16.28 4.75
C ALA A 25 8.90 17.10 4.96
N GLY A 26 9.26 17.95 3.99
CA GLY A 26 10.45 18.83 4.09
C GLY A 26 11.77 18.10 4.34
N GLY A 27 11.92 16.84 3.89
CA GLY A 27 13.10 16.02 4.11
C GLY A 27 13.21 15.39 5.50
N LYS A 28 12.14 15.42 6.31
CA LYS A 28 12.08 14.81 7.65
C LYS A 28 10.93 13.80 7.72
N VAL A 29 11.08 12.82 8.61
CA VAL A 29 9.99 11.93 9.01
C VAL A 29 9.16 12.65 10.07
N GLU A 30 7.89 12.86 9.79
CA GLU A 30 6.91 13.44 10.71
C GLU A 30 5.91 12.36 11.15
N VAL A 31 5.41 12.49 12.38
CA VAL A 31 4.38 11.61 12.96
C VAL A 31 3.07 12.37 12.98
N ALA A 32 2.07 11.90 12.24
CA ALA A 32 0.72 12.44 12.23
C ALA A 32 -0.22 11.54 13.04
N PHE A 33 -1.24 12.14 13.66
CA PHE A 33 -2.26 11.47 14.48
C PHE A 33 -3.67 11.63 13.90
N GLU A 34 -3.73 12.12 12.66
CA GLU A 34 -4.93 12.29 11.83
C GLU A 34 -4.83 11.32 10.66
N ASP A 35 -5.95 11.09 9.97
CA ASP A 35 -5.98 10.24 8.80
C ASP A 35 -4.99 10.75 7.73
N PRO A 36 -4.26 9.87 7.04
CA PRO A 36 -3.36 10.30 5.98
C PRO A 36 -4.11 11.09 4.91
N PRO A 37 -3.51 12.13 4.33
CA PRO A 37 -4.18 12.96 3.34
C PRO A 37 -4.54 12.17 2.09
N GLU A 38 -5.58 12.62 1.40
CA GLU A 38 -6.00 12.05 0.11
C GLU A 38 -4.82 11.94 -0.85
N GLY A 39 -4.65 10.76 -1.45
CA GLY A 39 -3.56 10.44 -2.37
C GLY A 39 -2.25 10.01 -1.71
N ALA A 40 -2.12 10.06 -0.38
CA ALA A 40 -0.94 9.58 0.34
C ALA A 40 -0.65 8.10 0.02
N ARG A 41 0.64 7.72 -0.01
CA ARG A 41 1.09 6.36 -0.29
C ARG A 41 1.48 5.65 0.99
N ALA A 42 0.98 4.43 1.18
CA ALA A 42 1.48 3.54 2.22
C ALA A 42 2.71 2.78 1.70
N VAL A 43 3.80 2.85 2.48
CA VAL A 43 5.05 2.13 2.21
C VAL A 43 5.17 0.89 3.11
N LEU A 44 4.76 1.04 4.37
CA LEU A 44 4.66 -0.01 5.37
C LEU A 44 3.25 0.02 5.94
N PHE A 45 2.61 -1.15 6.01
CA PHE A 45 1.27 -1.35 6.51
C PHE A 45 1.10 -2.81 6.93
N GLU A 46 0.07 -3.09 7.74
CA GLU A 46 -0.26 -4.45 8.18
C GLU A 46 -0.35 -5.44 7.02
N GLY A 47 0.32 -6.58 7.15
CA GLY A 47 0.22 -7.68 6.19
C GLY A 47 0.96 -7.44 4.87
N SER A 48 1.68 -6.32 4.73
CA SER A 48 2.49 -6.01 3.54
C SER A 48 3.54 -7.09 3.23
N ASP A 49 4.05 -7.79 4.24
CA ASP A 49 4.99 -8.92 4.14
C ASP A 49 4.37 -10.20 3.54
N LYS A 50 3.04 -10.31 3.57
CA LYS A 50 2.28 -11.45 3.00
C LYS A 50 1.91 -11.24 1.53
N LEU A 51 2.04 -10.01 1.03
CA LEU A 51 1.65 -9.65 -0.35
C LEU A 51 2.76 -10.01 -1.36
N VAL A 52 3.09 -11.29 -1.42
CA VAL A 52 4.21 -11.84 -2.22
C VAL A 52 3.66 -12.80 -3.28
N GLY A 53 4.21 -12.71 -4.49
CA GLY A 53 3.84 -13.55 -5.63
C GLY A 53 2.45 -13.26 -6.20
N THR A 54 1.78 -14.30 -6.69
CA THR A 54 0.43 -14.20 -7.26
C THR A 54 -0.62 -14.72 -6.28
N ILE A 55 -1.48 -13.82 -5.81
CA ILE A 55 -2.49 -14.11 -4.78
C ILE A 55 -3.89 -13.59 -5.16
N PRO A 56 -4.97 -14.19 -4.66
CA PRO A 56 -6.34 -13.70 -4.91
C PRO A 56 -6.61 -12.33 -4.28
N VAL A 57 -7.51 -11.55 -4.88
CA VAL A 57 -8.07 -10.31 -4.30
C VAL A 57 -8.59 -10.56 -2.88
N ALA A 58 -9.26 -11.69 -2.65
CA ALA A 58 -9.77 -12.07 -1.34
C ALA A 58 -8.66 -12.13 -0.27
N THR A 59 -7.51 -12.70 -0.61
CA THR A 59 -6.35 -12.81 0.29
C THR A 59 -5.76 -11.45 0.60
N VAL A 60 -5.65 -10.56 -0.40
CA VAL A 60 -5.17 -9.18 -0.18
C VAL A 60 -6.04 -8.45 0.84
N LEU A 61 -7.36 -8.53 0.70
CA LEU A 61 -8.31 -7.84 1.58
C LEU A 61 -8.42 -8.48 2.97
N ALA A 62 -8.21 -9.80 3.08
CA ALA A 62 -8.33 -10.52 4.35
C ALA A 62 -7.05 -10.49 5.19
N GLU A 63 -5.89 -10.38 4.55
CA GLU A 63 -4.59 -10.56 5.22
C GLU A 63 -3.73 -9.30 5.30
N SER A 64 -4.24 -8.15 4.83
CA SER A 64 -3.55 -6.87 4.90
C SER A 64 -4.47 -5.71 5.29
N ALA A 65 -3.90 -4.56 5.65
CA ALA A 65 -4.64 -3.31 5.92
C ALA A 65 -5.28 -2.67 4.67
N ILE A 66 -5.24 -3.31 3.50
CA ILE A 66 -5.87 -2.78 2.29
C ILE A 66 -7.39 -2.96 2.39
N ASP A 67 -8.10 -1.85 2.46
CA ASP A 67 -9.57 -1.83 2.55
C ASP A 67 -10.24 -2.17 1.21
N GLN A 68 -9.58 -1.83 0.10
CA GLN A 68 -10.19 -1.92 -1.22
C GLN A 68 -9.16 -2.19 -2.31
N VAL A 69 -9.52 -3.04 -3.27
CA VAL A 69 -8.81 -3.19 -4.54
C VAL A 69 -9.65 -2.61 -5.66
N THR A 70 -9.05 -1.86 -6.57
CA THR A 70 -9.71 -1.31 -7.75
C THR A 70 -8.90 -1.56 -9.01
N ILE A 71 -9.56 -1.66 -10.16
CA ILE A 71 -8.91 -1.64 -11.46
C ILE A 71 -8.91 -0.20 -11.96
N LEU A 72 -7.77 0.26 -12.49
CA LEU A 72 -7.63 1.57 -13.11
C LEU A 72 -8.76 1.80 -14.13
N GLY A 73 -9.45 2.94 -14.03
CA GLY A 73 -10.66 3.21 -14.81
C GLY A 73 -11.98 2.80 -14.12
N GLY A 74 -11.92 2.27 -12.89
CA GLY A 74 -13.10 2.03 -12.04
C GLY A 74 -13.82 0.70 -12.28
N ALA A 75 -13.20 -0.25 -12.99
CA ALA A 75 -13.79 -1.56 -13.18
C ALA A 75 -13.82 -2.36 -11.86
N LEU A 76 -14.84 -3.20 -11.72
CA LEU A 76 -15.05 -4.03 -10.54
C LEU A 76 -14.04 -5.18 -10.49
N VAL A 77 -13.51 -5.41 -9.30
CA VAL A 77 -12.76 -6.62 -8.96
C VAL A 77 -13.72 -7.68 -8.42
N VAL A 78 -13.42 -8.95 -8.65
CA VAL A 78 -14.06 -10.07 -7.94
C VAL A 78 -13.04 -10.77 -7.04
N PRO A 79 -13.46 -11.38 -5.92
CA PRO A 79 -12.55 -11.95 -4.93
C PRO A 79 -11.58 -13.01 -5.48
N GLU A 80 -11.97 -13.72 -6.54
CA GLU A 80 -11.22 -14.81 -7.17
C GLU A 80 -10.20 -14.32 -8.20
N MET A 81 -10.24 -13.05 -8.61
CA MET A 81 -9.23 -12.49 -9.50
C MET A 81 -7.85 -12.56 -8.85
N LEU A 82 -6.86 -12.96 -9.64
CA LEU A 82 -5.47 -13.04 -9.19
C LEU A 82 -4.76 -11.72 -9.41
N ILE A 83 -3.96 -11.32 -8.43
CA ILE A 83 -3.02 -10.21 -8.47
C ILE A 83 -1.61 -10.76 -8.38
N ASP A 84 -0.80 -10.54 -9.40
CA ASP A 84 0.65 -10.65 -9.31
C ASP A 84 1.17 -9.37 -8.64
N THR A 85 1.55 -9.49 -7.36
CA THR A 85 1.98 -8.36 -6.53
C THR A 85 3.34 -7.83 -6.94
N ARG A 86 4.11 -8.60 -7.72
CA ARG A 86 5.51 -8.30 -8.08
C ARG A 86 6.39 -8.00 -6.87
N ASP A 87 5.97 -8.50 -5.70
CA ASP A 87 6.56 -8.25 -4.39
C ASP A 87 6.72 -6.74 -4.09
N PHE A 88 5.88 -5.91 -4.72
CA PHE A 88 5.92 -4.45 -4.63
C PHE A 88 4.50 -3.86 -4.65
N VAL A 89 4.00 -3.52 -3.47
CA VAL A 89 2.65 -3.01 -3.28
C VAL A 89 2.70 -1.61 -2.67
N ARG A 90 2.07 -0.64 -3.35
CA ARG A 90 1.99 0.78 -2.95
C ARG A 90 0.54 1.25 -2.98
N PRO A 91 -0.27 0.86 -1.97
CA PRO A 91 -1.67 1.31 -1.90
C PRO A 91 -1.73 2.77 -1.46
N ILE A 92 -2.89 3.36 -1.70
CA ILE A 92 -3.07 4.81 -1.71
C ILE A 92 -4.30 5.16 -0.89
N TRP A 93 -4.23 6.23 -0.10
CA TRP A 93 -5.42 6.71 0.60
C TRP A 93 -6.36 7.38 -0.39
N ARG A 94 -7.58 6.85 -0.48
CA ARG A 94 -8.68 7.37 -1.31
C ARG A 94 -9.98 7.32 -0.53
N GLU A 95 -10.63 8.46 -0.38
CA GLU A 95 -11.91 8.56 0.32
C GLU A 95 -11.84 7.96 1.73
N GLY A 96 -10.70 8.14 2.42
CA GLY A 96 -10.45 7.59 3.76
C GLY A 96 -10.17 6.10 3.81
N LYS A 97 -9.98 5.43 2.66
CA LYS A 97 -9.67 3.99 2.56
C LYS A 97 -8.30 3.75 1.96
N LEU A 98 -7.57 2.77 2.47
CA LEU A 98 -6.32 2.31 1.88
C LEU A 98 -6.63 1.44 0.66
N THR A 99 -6.51 2.03 -0.53
CA THR A 99 -6.91 1.42 -1.81
C THR A 99 -5.70 0.96 -2.60
N LEU A 100 -5.66 -0.32 -2.99
CA LEU A 100 -4.74 -0.83 -3.99
C LEU A 100 -5.32 -0.62 -5.39
N VAL A 101 -4.66 0.22 -6.19
CA VAL A 101 -4.99 0.41 -7.61
C VAL A 101 -4.21 -0.61 -8.44
N THR A 102 -4.94 -1.36 -9.26
CA THR A 102 -4.41 -2.41 -10.13
C THR A 102 -4.72 -2.12 -11.59
N GLN A 103 -4.09 -2.85 -12.49
CA GLN A 103 -4.40 -2.87 -13.92
C GLN A 103 -4.21 -4.30 -14.46
N PHE A 104 -4.77 -4.59 -15.64
CA PHE A 104 -4.48 -5.86 -16.30
C PHE A 104 -3.08 -5.86 -16.91
N ALA A 105 -2.32 -6.92 -16.63
CA ALA A 105 -1.15 -7.29 -17.41
C ALA A 105 -1.57 -8.00 -18.71
N ARG A 106 -0.62 -8.16 -19.65
CA ARG A 106 -0.90 -8.79 -20.97
C ARG A 106 -1.40 -10.24 -20.88
N ASN A 107 -1.11 -10.93 -19.79
CA ASN A 107 -1.56 -12.29 -19.52
C ASN A 107 -2.96 -12.37 -18.86
N GLY A 108 -3.64 -11.23 -18.67
CA GLY A 108 -4.97 -11.18 -18.06
C GLY A 108 -4.99 -11.22 -16.53
N VAL A 109 -3.81 -11.25 -15.87
CA VAL A 109 -3.68 -11.17 -14.41
C VAL A 109 -3.65 -9.70 -13.97
N LEU A 110 -4.19 -9.39 -12.80
CA LEU A 110 -4.06 -8.05 -12.23
C LEU A 110 -2.65 -7.82 -11.71
N VAL A 111 -2.17 -6.59 -11.79
CA VAL A 111 -0.88 -6.17 -11.24
C VAL A 111 -1.04 -4.80 -10.59
N PRO A 112 -0.27 -4.46 -9.54
CA PRO A 112 -0.22 -3.10 -9.02
C PRO A 112 0.06 -2.08 -10.14
N PHE A 113 -0.65 -0.95 -10.09
CA PHE A 113 -0.48 0.15 -11.06
C PHE A 113 0.92 0.75 -11.00
N GLU A 114 1.48 0.86 -9.78
CA GLU A 114 2.83 1.39 -9.57
C GLU A 114 3.87 0.28 -9.84
N PRO A 115 4.83 0.49 -10.78
CA PRO A 115 5.84 -0.52 -11.06
C PRO A 115 6.96 -0.53 -9.98
N PRO A 116 7.60 -1.69 -9.72
CA PRO A 116 8.71 -1.80 -8.76
C PRO A 116 9.95 -1.00 -9.19
N SER A 117 10.18 -0.89 -10.49
CA SER A 117 11.23 -0.07 -11.08
C SER A 117 10.61 1.08 -11.85
N GLN A 118 11.07 2.30 -11.59
CA GLN A 118 10.79 3.38 -12.53
C GLN A 118 11.44 3.02 -13.87
N THR A 119 10.67 3.12 -14.95
CA THR A 119 11.25 3.07 -16.30
C THR A 119 12.40 4.07 -16.34
N PRO A 120 13.64 3.69 -16.71
CA PRO A 120 14.73 4.63 -16.77
C PRO A 120 14.43 5.67 -17.85
N CYS A 121 13.85 6.79 -17.44
CA CYS A 121 13.81 8.01 -18.23
C CYS A 121 14.69 9.02 -17.51
N CYS A 122 16.01 8.87 -17.66
CA CYS A 122 17.05 9.90 -17.49
C CYS A 122 18.43 9.20 -17.45
N HIS A 123 18.99 8.86 -18.61
CA HIS A 123 20.43 8.58 -18.75
C HIS A 123 20.99 9.19 -20.04
N ASP A 124 20.70 10.45 -20.32
CA ASP A 124 21.57 11.35 -21.10
C ASP A 124 20.90 12.72 -21.22
N HIS A 125 21.33 13.67 -20.38
CA HIS A 125 21.13 15.10 -20.57
C HIS A 125 22.36 15.86 -20.07
#